data_AF-A0A3L6DXH5-F1
#
_entry.id   AF-A0A3L6DXH5-F1
#
_cell.length_a   1.000
_cell.length_b   1.000
_cell.length_c   1.000
_cell.angle_alpha   90.00
_cell.angle_beta   90.00
_cell.angle_gamma   90.00
#
_symmetry.space_group_name_H-M   'P 1'
#
loop_
_entity.id
_entity.type
_entity.pdbx_description
1 polymer ?
#
loop_
_entity_poly.entity_id
_entity_poly.type
_entity_poly.pdbx_seq_one_letter_code
_entity_poly.pdbx_strand_id
1 'polypeptide(L)'
;MGTLLYLFLVVLSSLSLVPRAAAYSEYSCNGTTGNFTTGSAFGANLARLVAALPANASSSPSLFASAAVGAAPDTAYGLALCRGDVTDAGVCSACLADAFGRLRRLCGADRDATFYADLCTARYSGGDFLARPDDNSPVINALDVNGSTYYGWDARNATSRTLFLSLVGTLFGEMAMYAAYNSSAARMFASAAMYVNPQLPTVYGFVQCTPDLSRAQCWDCFQVLQDQNRRWYDGREGGRILGVRCSFRYEAYHFFGGMPEVRIGLKGDPSSPAAETEIHGSNHRVVLIVAVIVSITAFSAMMVAGLVIIRARRRKGAEKKKRKLQLEAQSRNSSTTEDALKLWRIEESSSEFTLYDFAELAAATGGFSDENLLGRGGFGPGKLADGAEIAVKRLAAHSGQGLEEFKNEIQLIAKLQHTNLVRLVGCCVQEEEKLLVYEYMPNRSLNCFIFDQQRGPLLDWEKRRRIIEGVAQGLLYLHKHSRVRIIHRDLKASNILLDKDLNPKISDFGMARIFGSNMTEANTNRVVGT
;
A
#
# COMPACT_ATOMS: atom_id res chain seq x y z
N MET A 1 -0.90 -12.93 61.96
CA MET A 1 -0.80 -13.93 60.87
C MET A 1 -1.76 -13.68 59.70
N GLY A 2 -2.95 -13.11 59.90
CA GLY A 2 -3.92 -12.89 58.80
C GLY A 2 -3.53 -11.85 57.73
N THR A 3 -2.78 -10.81 58.11
CA THR A 3 -2.35 -9.76 57.17
C THR A 3 -1.24 -10.19 56.21
N LEU A 4 -0.33 -11.08 56.65
CA LEU A 4 0.70 -11.62 55.77
C LEU A 4 0.12 -12.59 54.72
N LEU A 5 -0.90 -13.37 55.09
CA LEU A 5 -1.56 -14.30 54.16
C LEU A 5 -2.33 -13.53 53.06
N TYR A 6 -2.94 -12.39 53.42
CA TYR A 6 -3.65 -11.53 52.49
C TYR A 6 -2.70 -10.83 51.50
N LEU A 7 -1.55 -10.35 51.98
CA LEU A 7 -0.51 -9.79 51.13
C LEU A 7 0.14 -10.84 50.21
N PHE A 8 0.33 -12.07 50.68
CA PHE A 8 0.90 -13.15 49.86
C PHE A 8 -0.05 -13.57 48.73
N LEU A 9 -1.35 -13.61 48.98
CA LEU A 9 -2.39 -13.87 47.96
C LEU A 9 -2.50 -12.74 46.94
N VAL A 10 -2.39 -11.48 47.37
CA VAL A 10 -2.38 -10.30 46.48
C VAL A 10 -1.11 -10.26 45.61
N VAL A 11 0.05 -10.67 46.15
CA VAL A 11 1.32 -10.73 45.41
C VAL A 11 1.35 -11.89 44.40
N LEU A 12 0.81 -13.07 44.75
CA LEU A 12 0.64 -14.17 43.79
C LEU A 12 -0.37 -13.84 42.67
N SER A 13 -1.40 -13.03 42.97
CA SER A 13 -2.36 -12.55 41.95
C SER A 13 -1.78 -11.47 41.02
N SER A 14 -0.67 -10.84 41.39
CA SER A 14 -0.01 -9.77 40.61
C SER A 14 1.27 -10.22 39.89
N LEU A 15 1.81 -11.40 40.22
CA LEU A 15 2.93 -12.03 39.50
C LEU A 15 2.54 -12.75 38.19
N SER A 16 1.26 -12.71 37.80
CA SER A 16 0.78 -13.26 36.52
C SER A 16 0.68 -12.22 35.38
N LEU A 17 1.11 -10.97 35.60
CA LEU A 17 1.19 -9.97 34.53
C LEU A 17 2.64 -9.56 34.26
N VAL A 18 3.36 -10.43 33.57
CA VAL A 18 4.32 -9.94 32.57
C VAL A 18 3.47 -9.11 31.59
N PRO A 19 3.82 -7.84 31.30
CA PRO A 19 3.17 -7.12 30.22
C PRO A 19 3.54 -7.85 28.93
N ARG A 20 2.69 -8.78 28.49
CA ARG A 20 2.69 -9.28 27.11
C ARG A 20 2.72 -8.02 26.25
N ALA A 21 3.74 -7.88 25.41
CA ALA A 21 3.77 -6.88 24.35
C ALA A 21 2.35 -6.78 23.76
N ALA A 22 1.75 -5.59 23.76
CA ALA A 22 0.34 -5.44 23.41
C ALA A 22 0.06 -6.15 22.07
N ALA A 23 -0.69 -7.25 22.12
CA ALA A 23 -0.97 -8.07 20.95
C ALA A 23 -1.79 -7.25 19.95
N TYR A 24 -1.39 -7.25 18.67
CA TYR A 24 -2.12 -6.58 17.60
C TYR A 24 -3.57 -7.09 17.54
N SER A 25 -4.54 -6.18 17.46
CA SER A 25 -5.94 -6.52 17.27
C SER A 25 -6.74 -5.45 16.53
N GLU A 26 -7.62 -5.86 15.62
CA GLU A 26 -8.59 -5.03 14.89
C GLU A 26 -9.99 -5.62 15.01
N TYR A 27 -11.02 -4.80 14.83
CA TYR A 27 -12.41 -5.27 14.87
C TYR A 27 -13.32 -4.49 13.91
N SER A 28 -14.44 -5.11 13.54
CA SER A 28 -15.50 -4.52 12.74
C SER A 28 -16.84 -4.91 13.31
N CYS A 29 -17.72 -3.92 13.52
CA CYS A 29 -19.12 -4.13 13.88
C CYS A 29 -19.96 -3.67 12.68
N ASN A 30 -20.70 -4.59 12.05
CA ASN A 30 -21.45 -4.30 10.84
C ASN A 30 -22.95 -4.37 11.14
N GLY A 31 -23.59 -3.22 11.35
CA GLY A 31 -25.01 -3.12 11.70
C GLY A 31 -26.00 -3.57 10.61
N THR A 32 -25.53 -4.09 9.47
CA THR A 32 -26.38 -4.50 8.33
C THR A 32 -27.32 -5.66 8.63
N THR A 33 -27.01 -6.51 9.62
CA THR A 33 -27.90 -7.60 10.07
C THR A 33 -28.79 -7.21 11.26
N GLY A 34 -28.75 -5.93 11.64
CA GLY A 34 -29.53 -5.35 12.74
C GLY A 34 -28.92 -5.61 14.12
N ASN A 35 -29.67 -5.22 15.14
CA ASN A 35 -29.28 -5.38 16.54
C ASN A 35 -30.11 -6.46 17.22
N PHE A 36 -29.54 -7.09 18.26
CA PHE A 36 -30.26 -8.01 19.14
C PHE A 36 -30.30 -7.47 20.57
N THR A 37 -31.34 -7.83 21.31
CA THR A 37 -31.48 -7.47 22.73
C THR A 37 -30.95 -8.58 23.62
N THR A 38 -30.49 -8.21 24.82
CA THR A 38 -30.13 -9.18 25.86
C THR A 38 -31.34 -10.04 26.20
N GLY A 39 -31.19 -11.38 26.14
CA GLY A 39 -32.28 -12.33 26.38
C GLY A 39 -33.10 -12.70 25.13
N SER A 40 -32.83 -12.12 23.97
CA SER A 40 -33.41 -12.58 22.69
C SER A 40 -32.98 -14.00 22.33
N ALA A 41 -33.77 -14.67 21.48
CA ALA A 41 -33.43 -16.00 20.96
C ALA A 41 -32.07 -15.98 20.23
N PHE A 42 -31.82 -14.97 19.39
CA PHE A 42 -30.49 -14.78 18.77
C PHE A 42 -29.38 -14.61 19.82
N GLY A 43 -29.58 -13.79 20.86
CA GLY A 43 -28.60 -13.59 21.93
C GLY A 43 -28.26 -14.89 22.67
N ALA A 44 -29.26 -15.74 22.93
CA ALA A 44 -29.05 -17.06 23.53
C ALA A 44 -28.32 -18.03 22.58
N ASN A 45 -28.64 -17.99 21.29
CA ASN A 45 -27.95 -18.77 20.26
C ASN A 45 -26.49 -18.35 20.12
N LEU A 46 -26.23 -17.04 20.07
CA LEU A 46 -24.89 -16.47 20.03
C LEU A 46 -24.07 -16.86 21.26
N ALA A 47 -24.66 -16.82 22.45
CA ALA A 47 -23.97 -17.22 23.68
C ALA A 47 -23.50 -18.68 23.64
N ARG A 48 -24.34 -19.60 23.12
CA ARG A 48 -23.95 -21.01 22.91
C ARG A 48 -22.86 -21.14 21.85
N LEU A 49 -22.99 -20.41 20.74
CA LEU A 49 -22.04 -20.42 19.63
C LEU A 49 -20.63 -19.99 20.10
N VAL A 50 -20.50 -18.82 20.75
CA VAL A 50 -19.20 -18.29 21.18
C VAL A 50 -18.57 -19.06 22.34
N ALA A 51 -19.37 -19.80 23.11
CA ALA A 51 -18.87 -20.70 24.15
C ALA A 51 -18.25 -21.98 23.55
N ALA A 52 -18.79 -22.48 22.44
CA ALA A 52 -18.35 -23.73 21.81
C ALA A 52 -17.17 -23.53 20.85
N LEU A 53 -17.18 -22.46 20.04
CA LEU A 53 -16.21 -22.27 18.95
C LEU A 53 -14.73 -22.27 19.38
N PRO A 54 -14.31 -21.64 20.50
CA PRO A 54 -12.91 -21.67 20.93
C PRO A 54 -12.37 -23.09 21.16
N ALA A 55 -13.14 -23.93 21.87
CA ALA A 55 -12.77 -25.31 22.14
C ALA A 55 -12.79 -26.15 20.85
N ASN A 56 -13.82 -25.99 20.02
CA ASN A 56 -13.95 -26.71 18.75
C ASN A 56 -12.80 -26.41 17.79
N ALA A 57 -12.41 -25.13 17.65
CA ALA A 57 -11.29 -24.75 16.79
C ALA A 57 -9.96 -25.25 17.37
N SER A 58 -9.71 -25.09 18.68
CA SER A 58 -8.45 -25.50 19.32
C SER A 58 -8.19 -27.00 19.34
N SER A 59 -9.26 -27.81 19.32
CA SER A 59 -9.17 -29.27 19.24
C SER A 59 -9.15 -29.81 17.82
N SER A 60 -9.46 -28.96 16.83
CA SER A 60 -9.43 -29.32 15.42
C SER A 60 -7.99 -29.36 14.88
N PRO A 61 -7.60 -30.39 14.11
CA PRO A 61 -6.30 -30.44 13.43
C PRO A 61 -6.05 -29.23 12.51
N SER A 62 -7.12 -28.65 11.97
CA SER A 62 -7.09 -27.49 11.08
C SER A 62 -7.10 -26.14 11.81
N LEU A 63 -7.18 -26.15 13.15
CA LEU A 63 -7.28 -24.96 14.00
C LEU A 63 -8.47 -24.04 13.63
N PHE A 64 -9.52 -24.65 13.10
CA PHE A 64 -10.69 -23.98 12.57
C PHE A 64 -11.96 -24.69 13.03
N ALA A 65 -12.99 -23.89 13.31
CA ALA A 65 -14.36 -24.36 13.49
C ALA A 65 -15.35 -23.32 12.97
N SER A 66 -16.46 -23.78 12.42
CA SER A 66 -17.63 -22.96 12.11
C SER A 66 -18.89 -23.67 12.59
N ALA A 67 -19.94 -22.90 12.86
CA ALA A 67 -21.22 -23.44 13.29
C ALA A 67 -22.37 -22.47 13.03
N ALA A 68 -23.56 -23.04 12.91
CA ALA A 68 -24.83 -22.33 12.94
C ALA A 68 -25.65 -22.87 14.13
N VAL A 69 -26.15 -21.97 14.99
CA VAL A 69 -26.90 -22.34 16.20
C VAL A 69 -28.26 -21.65 16.17
N GLY A 70 -29.33 -22.42 16.40
CA GLY A 70 -30.70 -21.92 16.42
C GLY A 70 -31.46 -22.20 15.13
N ALA A 71 -32.60 -21.54 14.97
CA ALA A 71 -33.46 -21.63 13.80
C ALA A 71 -33.84 -20.21 13.33
N ALA A 72 -34.15 -20.07 12.04
CA ALA A 72 -34.54 -18.79 11.46
C ALA A 72 -35.78 -18.22 12.18
N PRO A 73 -35.84 -16.90 12.43
CA PRO A 73 -34.92 -15.84 11.98
C PRO A 73 -33.75 -15.54 12.95
N ASP A 74 -33.60 -16.34 14.01
CA ASP A 74 -32.68 -16.12 15.13
C ASP A 74 -31.42 -16.99 15.08
N THR A 75 -31.15 -17.64 13.95
CA THR A 75 -29.91 -18.42 13.77
C THR A 75 -28.69 -17.51 13.93
N ALA A 76 -27.70 -17.96 14.70
CA ALA A 76 -26.40 -17.33 14.81
C ALA A 76 -25.35 -18.17 14.06
N TYR A 77 -24.70 -17.55 13.09
CA TYR A 77 -23.61 -18.15 12.31
C TYR A 77 -22.28 -17.65 12.84
N GLY A 78 -21.26 -18.49 12.89
CA GLY A 78 -19.92 -18.04 13.30
C GLY A 78 -18.80 -18.92 12.81
N LEU A 79 -17.61 -18.33 12.75
CA LEU A 79 -16.35 -19.06 12.57
C LEU A 79 -15.33 -18.62 13.61
N ALA A 80 -14.37 -19.50 13.83
CA ALA A 80 -13.17 -19.30 14.61
C ALA A 80 -11.99 -19.93 13.88
N LEU A 81 -10.92 -19.17 13.67
CA LEU A 81 -9.70 -19.61 13.01
C LEU A 81 -8.49 -19.18 13.84
N CYS A 82 -7.61 -20.09 14.20
CA CYS A 82 -6.28 -19.73 14.71
C CYS A 82 -5.24 -19.78 13.59
N ARG A 83 -4.14 -19.05 13.78
CA ARG A 83 -3.05 -19.00 12.82
C ARG A 83 -2.42 -20.39 12.66
N GLY A 84 -2.11 -20.78 11.43
CA GLY A 84 -1.73 -22.15 11.10
C GLY A 84 -0.41 -22.63 11.73
N ASP A 85 0.44 -21.72 12.20
CA ASP A 85 1.70 -21.98 12.91
C ASP A 85 1.55 -22.16 14.43
N VAL A 86 0.33 -21.98 14.97
CA VAL A 86 0.07 -22.23 16.40
C VAL A 86 0.12 -23.74 16.67
N THR A 87 0.92 -24.14 17.65
CA THR A 87 1.09 -25.55 18.06
C THR A 87 0.41 -25.87 19.39
N ASP A 88 0.24 -24.87 20.26
CA ASP A 88 -0.41 -25.01 21.55
C ASP A 88 -1.93 -24.72 21.43
N ALA A 89 -2.75 -25.76 21.63
CA ALA A 89 -4.21 -25.66 21.62
C ALA A 89 -4.74 -24.66 22.67
N GLY A 90 -4.09 -24.55 23.83
CA GLY A 90 -4.43 -23.59 24.87
C GLY A 90 -4.24 -22.15 24.41
N VAL A 91 -3.19 -21.85 23.65
CA VAL A 91 -2.96 -20.52 23.06
C VAL A 91 -4.04 -20.18 22.04
N CYS A 92 -4.42 -21.13 21.18
CA CYS A 92 -5.50 -20.96 20.21
C CYS A 92 -6.85 -20.69 20.91
N SER A 93 -7.22 -21.54 21.87
CA SER A 93 -8.48 -21.42 22.62
C SER A 93 -8.55 -20.09 23.38
N ALA A 94 -7.47 -19.69 24.07
CA ALA A 94 -7.41 -18.43 24.80
C ALA A 94 -7.53 -17.20 23.87
N CYS A 95 -6.90 -17.23 22.69
CA CYS A 95 -7.02 -16.15 21.70
C CYS A 95 -8.47 -15.97 21.25
N LEU A 96 -9.14 -17.07 20.88
CA LEU A 96 -10.52 -17.05 20.39
C LEU A 96 -11.51 -16.64 21.49
N ALA A 97 -11.32 -17.13 22.72
CA ALA A 97 -12.14 -16.75 23.86
C ALA A 97 -12.02 -15.24 24.17
N ASP A 98 -10.80 -14.68 24.16
CA ASP A 98 -10.59 -13.24 24.33
C ASP A 98 -11.20 -12.45 23.17
N ALA A 99 -11.03 -12.90 21.92
CA ALA A 99 -11.60 -12.26 20.74
C ALA A 99 -13.14 -12.15 20.80
N PHE A 100 -13.84 -13.26 21.07
CA PHE A 100 -15.30 -13.21 21.24
C PHE A 100 -15.73 -12.38 22.46
N GLY A 101 -14.97 -12.45 23.56
CA GLY A 101 -15.21 -11.62 24.75
C GLY A 101 -15.03 -10.12 24.49
N ARG A 102 -14.08 -9.75 23.62
CA ARG A 102 -13.90 -8.37 23.15
C ARG A 102 -14.99 -7.94 22.19
N LEU A 103 -15.41 -8.78 21.24
CA LEU A 103 -16.52 -8.45 20.34
C LEU A 103 -17.80 -8.12 21.10
N ARG A 104 -18.13 -8.88 22.13
CA ARG A 104 -19.29 -8.60 22.98
C ARG A 104 -19.20 -7.25 23.71
N ARG A 105 -17.99 -6.80 24.06
CA ARG A 105 -17.77 -5.51 24.73
C ARG A 105 -17.74 -4.34 23.76
N LEU A 106 -17.15 -4.54 22.58
CA LEU A 106 -16.91 -3.50 21.58
C LEU A 106 -18.10 -3.28 20.66
N CYS A 107 -18.74 -4.36 20.20
CA CYS A 107 -19.87 -4.32 19.27
C CYS A 107 -21.24 -4.45 19.96
N GLY A 108 -21.28 -4.54 21.29
CA GLY A 108 -22.50 -4.47 22.10
C GLY A 108 -23.64 -5.39 21.63
N ALA A 109 -24.58 -4.80 20.88
CA ALA A 109 -25.83 -5.41 20.41
C ALA A 109 -25.83 -5.72 18.89
N ASP A 110 -24.75 -5.48 18.16
CA ASP A 110 -24.68 -5.76 16.72
C ASP A 110 -24.78 -7.27 16.44
N ARG A 111 -25.58 -7.65 15.44
CA ARG A 111 -25.72 -9.06 15.04
C ARG A 111 -24.61 -9.55 14.13
N ASP A 112 -23.75 -8.68 13.58
CA ASP A 112 -22.58 -9.04 12.77
C ASP A 112 -21.33 -8.34 13.29
N ALA A 113 -20.36 -9.13 13.73
CA ALA A 113 -19.13 -8.60 14.29
C ALA A 113 -17.95 -9.54 14.02
N THR A 114 -16.80 -8.93 13.70
CA THR A 114 -15.56 -9.62 13.37
C THR A 114 -14.39 -9.05 14.15
N PHE A 115 -13.52 -9.92 14.67
CA PHE A 115 -12.30 -9.59 15.38
C PHE A 115 -11.11 -10.27 14.71
N TYR A 116 -10.03 -9.53 14.54
CA TYR A 116 -8.75 -10.03 14.06
C TYR A 116 -7.70 -9.79 15.14
N ALA A 117 -7.18 -10.85 15.72
CA ALA A 117 -5.99 -10.82 16.56
C ALA A 117 -4.79 -11.37 15.78
N ASP A 118 -3.57 -11.18 16.30
CA ASP A 118 -2.38 -11.68 15.60
C ASP A 118 -2.34 -13.20 15.42
N LEU A 119 -2.95 -13.94 16.35
CA LEU A 119 -2.96 -15.41 16.39
C LEU A 119 -4.31 -16.03 16.04
N CYS A 120 -5.38 -15.24 15.88
CA CYS A 120 -6.70 -15.77 15.58
C CYS A 120 -7.67 -14.74 14.98
N THR A 121 -8.68 -15.24 14.27
CA THR A 121 -9.81 -14.50 13.72
C THR A 121 -11.11 -15.10 14.26
N ALA A 122 -12.04 -14.24 14.68
CA ALA A 122 -13.33 -14.65 15.20
C ALA A 122 -14.44 -13.80 14.56
N ARG A 123 -15.51 -14.43 14.08
CA ARG A 123 -16.69 -13.72 13.56
C ARG A 123 -17.97 -14.40 13.96
N TYR A 124 -19.01 -13.60 14.21
CA TYR A 124 -20.39 -14.05 14.18
C TYR A 124 -21.27 -13.14 13.31
N SER A 125 -22.38 -13.67 12.82
CA SER A 125 -23.40 -12.91 12.09
C SER A 125 -24.80 -13.50 12.29
N GLY A 126 -25.83 -12.66 12.19
CA GLY A 126 -27.22 -13.08 11.99
C GLY A 126 -27.53 -13.49 10.55
N GLY A 127 -26.69 -13.09 9.59
CA GLY A 127 -26.77 -13.53 8.20
C GLY A 127 -25.92 -14.77 7.96
N ASP A 128 -26.37 -15.65 7.07
CA ASP A 128 -25.59 -16.81 6.65
C ASP A 128 -24.44 -16.41 5.71
N PHE A 129 -23.33 -15.97 6.30
CA PHE A 129 -22.08 -15.73 5.58
C PHE A 129 -21.28 -17.02 5.36
N LEU A 130 -21.61 -18.10 6.07
CA LEU A 130 -20.96 -19.40 5.89
C LEU A 130 -21.28 -19.98 4.51
N ALA A 131 -22.49 -19.76 4.02
CA ALA A 131 -22.93 -20.10 2.67
C ALA A 131 -22.28 -19.26 1.54
N ARG A 132 -21.43 -18.27 1.85
CA ARG A 132 -20.77 -17.38 0.87
C ARG A 132 -19.25 -17.54 0.95
N PRO A 133 -18.69 -18.62 0.37
CA PRO A 133 -17.25 -18.88 0.44
C PRO A 133 -16.39 -17.82 -0.28
N ASP A 134 -16.95 -17.13 -1.28
CA ASP A 134 -16.23 -16.13 -2.07
C ASP A 134 -16.24 -14.72 -1.43
N ASP A 135 -16.96 -14.54 -0.31
CA ASP A 135 -17.03 -13.26 0.41
C ASP A 135 -16.00 -13.21 1.53
N ASN A 136 -14.87 -12.53 1.26
CA ASN A 136 -13.80 -12.33 2.24
C ASN A 136 -14.05 -11.13 3.20
N SER A 137 -15.20 -10.46 3.10
CA SER A 137 -15.50 -9.24 3.87
C SER A 137 -15.82 -9.54 5.34
N PRO A 138 -15.63 -8.60 6.28
CA PRO A 138 -14.89 -7.36 6.09
C PRO A 138 -13.42 -7.64 5.80
N VAL A 139 -12.79 -6.76 5.03
CA VAL A 139 -11.34 -6.81 4.77
C VAL A 139 -10.73 -5.55 5.38
N ILE A 140 -9.78 -5.75 6.28
CA ILE A 140 -9.00 -4.66 6.89
C ILE A 140 -7.59 -4.71 6.31
N ASN A 141 -7.19 -3.61 5.70
CA ASN A 141 -5.80 -3.34 5.41
C ASN A 141 -5.22 -2.60 6.62
N ALA A 142 -4.07 -3.04 7.13
CA ALA A 142 -3.40 -2.36 8.25
C ALA A 142 -2.72 -1.06 7.78
N LEU A 143 -3.48 -0.17 7.11
CA LEU A 143 -3.08 1.15 6.65
C LEU A 143 -4.07 2.15 7.26
N ASP A 144 -3.68 2.80 8.36
CA ASP A 144 -4.49 3.86 8.93
C ASP A 144 -4.26 5.11 8.08
N VAL A 145 -5.38 5.71 7.70
CA VAL A 145 -5.51 6.99 7.00
C VAL A 145 -4.85 8.13 7.80
N ASN A 146 -4.53 7.92 9.08
CA ASN A 146 -3.91 8.91 9.97
C ASN A 146 -2.41 8.72 10.25
N GLY A 147 -1.72 7.78 9.59
CA GLY A 147 -0.26 7.71 9.64
C GLY A 147 0.36 7.35 11.01
N SER A 148 -0.42 6.80 11.94
CA SER A 148 0.13 6.10 13.10
C SER A 148 0.68 4.74 12.67
N THR A 149 2.01 4.59 12.71
CA THR A 149 2.72 3.31 12.54
C THR A 149 2.14 2.25 13.48
N TYR A 150 1.53 1.21 12.90
CA TYR A 150 1.03 0.04 13.61
C TYR A 150 2.15 -0.71 14.33
N TYR A 151 1.83 -1.32 15.47
CA TYR A 151 2.77 -2.17 16.20
C TYR A 151 3.02 -3.47 15.42
N GLY A 152 4.28 -3.69 15.02
CA GLY A 152 4.68 -4.86 14.22
C GLY A 152 4.48 -4.72 12.72
N TRP A 153 4.38 -3.50 12.18
CA TRP A 153 4.41 -3.27 10.74
C TRP A 153 5.71 -2.57 10.35
N ASP A 154 6.40 -3.09 9.33
CA ASP A 154 7.53 -2.40 8.72
C ASP A 154 7.07 -1.36 7.69
N ALA A 155 7.03 -0.10 8.12
CA ALA A 155 6.66 1.04 7.28
C ALA A 155 7.78 1.48 6.30
N ARG A 156 8.94 0.80 6.31
CA ARG A 156 10.07 1.16 5.45
C ARG A 156 9.72 0.94 3.98
N ASN A 157 10.23 1.85 3.16
CA ASN A 157 10.22 1.66 1.72
C ASN A 157 11.38 0.74 1.36
N ALA A 158 11.13 -0.20 0.46
CA ALA A 158 12.17 -1.06 -0.05
C ALA A 158 13.23 -0.25 -0.82
N THR A 159 14.50 -0.64 -0.67
CA THR A 159 15.64 0.00 -1.37
C THR A 159 15.48 0.01 -2.89
N SER A 160 14.83 -1.00 -3.46
CA SER A 160 14.46 -1.07 -4.88
C SER A 160 13.01 -1.51 -5.02
N ARG A 161 12.14 -0.57 -5.44
CA ARG A 161 10.70 -0.80 -5.59
C ARG A 161 10.39 -1.94 -6.57
N THR A 162 10.96 -1.93 -7.77
CA THR A 162 10.67 -2.94 -8.82
C THR A 162 11.16 -4.32 -8.42
N LEU A 163 12.37 -4.40 -7.86
CA LEU A 163 12.91 -5.65 -7.37
C LEU A 163 12.02 -6.18 -6.24
N PHE A 164 11.70 -5.37 -5.24
CA PHE A 164 10.91 -5.79 -4.10
C PHE A 164 9.48 -6.21 -4.47
N LEU A 165 8.83 -5.51 -5.40
CA LEU A 165 7.53 -5.92 -5.93
C LEU A 165 7.58 -7.27 -6.64
N SER A 166 8.64 -7.53 -7.41
CA SER A 166 8.85 -8.84 -8.03
C SER A 166 9.06 -9.91 -6.96
N LEU A 167 9.87 -9.63 -5.94
CA LEU A 167 10.17 -10.54 -4.85
C LEU A 167 8.93 -10.89 -4.02
N VAL A 168 8.17 -9.90 -3.58
CA VAL A 168 6.91 -10.11 -2.84
C VAL A 168 5.88 -10.83 -3.72
N GLY A 169 5.82 -10.52 -5.02
CA GLY A 169 4.97 -11.22 -5.96
C GLY A 169 5.30 -12.71 -6.05
N THR A 170 6.59 -13.05 -6.19
CA THR A 170 7.08 -14.44 -6.20
C THR A 170 6.83 -15.12 -4.85
N LEU A 171 7.25 -14.51 -3.74
CA LEU A 171 7.05 -15.03 -2.39
C LEU A 171 5.56 -15.34 -2.13
N PHE A 172 4.68 -14.39 -2.45
CA PHE A 172 3.24 -14.55 -2.28
C PHE A 172 2.68 -15.68 -3.15
N GLY A 173 3.07 -15.75 -4.43
CA GLY A 173 2.61 -16.79 -5.36
C GLY A 173 3.00 -18.19 -4.89
N GLU A 174 4.24 -18.38 -4.44
CA GLU A 174 4.73 -19.66 -3.91
C GLU A 174 4.00 -20.04 -2.61
N MET A 175 3.83 -19.10 -1.68
CA MET A 175 3.05 -19.34 -0.45
C MET A 175 1.60 -19.70 -0.75
N ALA A 176 0.94 -18.97 -1.65
CA ALA A 176 -0.45 -19.20 -2.03
C ALA A 176 -0.63 -20.57 -2.68
N MET A 177 0.30 -20.99 -3.55
CA MET A 177 0.26 -22.30 -4.21
C MET A 177 0.42 -23.41 -3.18
N TYR A 178 1.38 -23.24 -2.27
CA TYR A 178 1.66 -24.22 -1.23
C TYR A 178 0.47 -24.37 -0.29
N ALA A 179 -0.09 -23.26 0.21
CA ALA A 179 -1.22 -23.26 1.13
C ALA A 179 -2.49 -23.88 0.51
N ALA A 180 -2.74 -23.65 -0.79
CA ALA A 180 -3.95 -24.13 -1.46
C ALA A 180 -3.84 -25.57 -1.96
N TYR A 181 -2.68 -26.01 -2.47
CA TYR A 181 -2.58 -27.26 -3.24
C TYR A 181 -1.64 -28.32 -2.65
N ASN A 182 -0.75 -28.00 -1.71
CA ASN A 182 0.20 -28.98 -1.18
C ASN A 182 -0.37 -29.83 -0.03
N SER A 183 0.14 -31.06 0.13
CA SER A 183 -0.50 -32.17 0.85
C SER A 183 -0.51 -32.10 2.38
N SER A 184 0.02 -31.03 3.00
CA SER A 184 -0.08 -30.76 4.44
C SER A 184 -1.20 -29.77 4.81
N ALA A 185 -1.95 -29.26 3.82
CA ALA A 185 -2.86 -28.12 3.91
C ALA A 185 -4.16 -28.31 4.72
N ALA A 186 -4.21 -29.19 5.73
CA ALA A 186 -5.35 -29.25 6.66
C ALA A 186 -5.65 -27.88 7.28
N ARG A 187 -4.62 -27.05 7.47
CA ARG A 187 -4.72 -25.68 8.02
C ARG A 187 -4.86 -24.59 6.94
N MET A 188 -4.78 -24.94 5.65
CA MET A 188 -4.76 -24.01 4.50
C MET A 188 -3.84 -22.80 4.74
N PHE A 189 -2.65 -23.08 5.30
CA PHE A 189 -1.65 -22.09 5.74
C PHE A 189 -0.33 -22.39 5.05
N ALA A 190 0.42 -21.35 4.70
CA ALA A 190 1.81 -21.49 4.32
C ALA A 190 2.64 -20.33 4.86
N SER A 191 3.82 -20.65 5.38
CA SER A 191 4.86 -19.68 5.75
C SER A 191 6.04 -19.75 4.79
N ALA A 192 6.69 -18.61 4.55
CA ALA A 192 7.85 -18.55 3.68
C ALA A 192 8.94 -17.60 4.14
N ALA A 193 10.15 -17.89 3.67
CA ALA A 193 11.28 -16.99 3.70
C ALA A 193 11.95 -16.93 2.33
N MET A 194 12.21 -15.73 1.84
CA MET A 194 12.94 -15.48 0.60
C MET A 194 14.20 -14.69 0.90
N TYR A 195 15.33 -15.29 0.53
CA TYR A 195 16.64 -14.66 0.56
C TYR A 195 17.09 -14.40 -0.88
N VAL A 196 17.64 -13.20 -1.12
CA VAL A 196 18.05 -12.77 -2.46
C VAL A 196 19.55 -12.56 -2.50
N ASN A 197 20.07 -11.69 -1.65
CA ASN A 197 21.49 -11.39 -1.54
C ASN A 197 21.81 -10.75 -0.17
N PRO A 198 23.10 -10.61 0.20
CA PRO A 198 23.50 -10.08 1.51
C PRO A 198 23.18 -8.59 1.72
N GLN A 199 22.84 -7.86 0.66
CA GLN A 199 22.61 -6.41 0.67
C GLN A 199 21.12 -6.06 0.85
N LEU A 200 20.24 -7.05 0.80
CA LEU A 200 18.79 -6.91 0.97
C LEU A 200 18.31 -7.73 2.17
N PRO A 201 17.30 -7.24 2.92
CA PRO A 201 16.72 -8.01 4.01
C PRO A 201 16.02 -9.27 3.47
N THR A 202 16.12 -10.37 4.22
CA THR A 202 15.29 -11.55 4.00
C THR A 202 13.83 -11.18 4.20
N VAL A 203 12.96 -11.54 3.25
CA VAL A 203 11.53 -11.29 3.34
C VAL A 203 10.85 -12.52 3.90
N TYR A 204 10.08 -12.35 4.96
CA TYR A 204 9.29 -13.40 5.60
C TYR A 204 7.82 -13.13 5.35
N GLY A 205 7.03 -14.18 5.16
CA GLY A 205 5.59 -14.03 5.02
C GLY A 205 4.80 -15.26 5.43
N PHE A 206 3.50 -15.07 5.59
CA PHE A 206 2.53 -16.17 5.56
C PHE A 206 1.28 -15.78 4.80
N VAL A 207 0.56 -16.79 4.34
CA VAL A 207 -0.81 -16.70 3.84
C VAL A 207 -1.68 -17.75 4.55
N GLN A 208 -2.96 -17.47 4.72
CA GLN A 208 -3.89 -18.45 5.29
C GLN A 208 -5.31 -18.26 4.75
N CYS A 209 -5.99 -19.36 4.42
CA CYS A 209 -7.43 -19.42 4.17
C CYS A 209 -8.17 -20.15 5.29
N THR A 210 -9.48 -20.00 5.35
CA THR A 210 -10.32 -20.85 6.19
C THR A 210 -10.40 -22.27 5.59
N PRO A 211 -10.17 -23.32 6.39
CA PRO A 211 -10.20 -24.73 5.96
C PRO A 211 -11.52 -25.26 5.36
N ASP A 212 -12.63 -24.51 5.46
CA ASP A 212 -13.90 -24.84 4.82
C ASP A 212 -13.96 -24.51 3.32
N LEU A 213 -12.98 -23.77 2.80
CA LEU A 213 -12.88 -23.48 1.36
C LEU A 213 -12.34 -24.67 0.58
N SER A 214 -12.78 -24.82 -0.66
CA SER A 214 -12.08 -25.68 -1.63
C SER A 214 -10.71 -25.09 -1.99
N ARG A 215 -9.81 -25.92 -2.52
CA ARG A 215 -8.47 -25.49 -2.96
C ARG A 215 -8.54 -24.34 -3.98
N ALA A 216 -9.48 -24.43 -4.92
CA ALA A 216 -9.69 -23.38 -5.92
C ALA A 216 -10.18 -22.08 -5.28
N GLN A 217 -11.15 -22.14 -4.37
CA GLN A 217 -11.66 -20.96 -3.65
C GLN A 217 -10.58 -20.31 -2.78
N CYS A 218 -9.75 -21.10 -2.10
CA CYS A 218 -8.63 -20.55 -1.33
C CYS A 218 -7.62 -19.84 -2.26
N TRP A 219 -7.25 -20.48 -3.37
CA TRP A 219 -6.37 -19.89 -4.37
C TRP A 219 -6.91 -18.57 -4.94
N ASP A 220 -8.19 -18.55 -5.33
CA ASP A 220 -8.86 -17.36 -5.87
C ASP A 220 -8.92 -16.23 -4.84
N CYS A 221 -9.21 -16.56 -3.58
CA CYS A 221 -9.18 -15.60 -2.47
C CYS A 221 -7.80 -14.94 -2.34
N PHE A 222 -6.71 -15.71 -2.45
CA PHE A 222 -5.35 -15.17 -2.45
C PHE A 222 -5.04 -14.29 -3.67
N GLN A 223 -5.56 -14.59 -4.86
CA GLN A 223 -5.36 -13.73 -6.04
C GLN A 223 -5.94 -12.34 -5.80
N VAL A 224 -7.14 -12.26 -5.22
CA VAL A 224 -7.78 -10.98 -4.84
C VAL A 224 -6.91 -10.22 -3.84
N LEU A 225 -6.37 -10.90 -2.82
CA LEU A 225 -5.46 -10.27 -1.86
C LEU A 225 -4.14 -9.80 -2.49
N GLN A 226 -3.59 -10.54 -3.47
CA GLN A 226 -2.37 -10.14 -4.17
C GLN A 226 -2.56 -8.84 -4.96
N ASP A 227 -3.72 -8.70 -5.62
CA ASP A 227 -4.06 -7.46 -6.34
C ASP A 227 -4.29 -6.29 -5.39
N GLN A 228 -4.91 -6.53 -4.23
CA GLN A 228 -5.03 -5.54 -3.17
C GLN A 228 -3.66 -5.14 -2.59
N ASN A 229 -2.76 -6.11 -2.41
CA ASN A 229 -1.40 -5.87 -1.92
C ASN A 229 -0.65 -4.88 -2.81
N ARG A 230 -0.71 -5.09 -4.14
CA ARG A 230 -0.08 -4.19 -5.13
C ARG A 230 -0.63 -2.76 -5.09
N ARG A 231 -1.89 -2.58 -4.67
CA ARG A 231 -2.52 -1.26 -4.53
C ARG A 231 -2.16 -0.57 -3.20
N TRP A 232 -2.03 -1.35 -2.13
CA TRP A 232 -1.93 -0.83 -0.77
C TRP A 232 -0.50 -0.75 -0.23
N TYR A 233 0.37 -1.70 -0.59
CA TYR A 233 1.72 -1.83 -0.06
C TYR A 233 2.80 -1.67 -1.13
N ASP A 234 2.51 -0.89 -2.18
CA ASP A 234 3.42 -0.66 -3.29
C ASP A 234 4.80 -0.13 -2.84
N GLY A 235 5.85 -0.95 -3.04
CA GLY A 235 7.23 -0.63 -2.64
C GLY A 235 7.51 -0.62 -1.13
N ARG A 236 6.64 -1.21 -0.30
CA ARG A 236 6.81 -1.31 1.17
C ARG A 236 7.49 -2.62 1.57
N GLU A 237 8.38 -2.58 2.56
CA GLU A 237 9.05 -3.76 3.12
C GLU A 237 8.15 -4.64 3.99
N GLY A 238 6.99 -4.13 4.42
CA GLY A 238 5.96 -4.88 5.13
C GLY A 238 4.54 -4.57 4.66
N GLY A 239 3.67 -5.58 4.70
CA GLY A 239 2.27 -5.46 4.29
C GLY A 239 1.39 -6.55 4.90
N ARG A 240 0.15 -6.19 5.27
CA ARG A 240 -0.79 -7.08 5.96
C ARG A 240 -2.23 -6.81 5.55
N ILE A 241 -2.92 -7.82 5.03
CA ILE A 241 -4.36 -7.77 4.77
C ILE A 241 -5.06 -8.87 5.56
N LEU A 242 -6.10 -8.49 6.29
CA LEU A 242 -6.90 -9.36 7.14
C LEU A 242 -8.32 -9.46 6.58
N GLY A 243 -8.66 -10.61 6.03
CA GLY A 243 -10.02 -10.96 5.64
C GLY A 243 -10.54 -12.15 6.44
N VAL A 244 -11.86 -12.36 6.40
CA VAL A 244 -12.54 -13.42 7.15
C VAL A 244 -12.23 -14.82 6.60
N ARG A 245 -12.07 -14.92 5.28
CA ARG A 245 -11.84 -16.15 4.51
C ARG A 245 -10.38 -16.37 4.18
N CYS A 246 -9.63 -15.31 3.89
CA CYS A 246 -8.20 -15.39 3.68
C CYS A 246 -7.48 -14.11 4.12
N SER A 247 -6.21 -14.27 4.49
CA SER A 247 -5.33 -13.19 4.94
C SER A 247 -3.88 -13.45 4.51
N PHE A 248 -3.07 -12.39 4.50
CA PHE A 248 -1.62 -12.53 4.41
C PHE A 248 -0.89 -11.48 5.23
N ARG A 249 0.38 -11.76 5.49
CA ARG A 249 1.34 -10.81 6.00
C ARG A 249 2.72 -11.09 5.43
N TYR A 250 3.47 -10.04 5.12
CA TYR A 250 4.91 -10.14 4.90
C TYR A 250 5.63 -9.01 5.65
N GLU A 251 6.85 -9.28 6.09
CA GLU A 251 7.72 -8.34 6.80
C GLU A 251 9.19 -8.67 6.52
N ALA A 252 10.10 -7.73 6.81
CA ALA A 252 11.55 -7.90 6.75
C ALA A 252 12.17 -8.59 8.00
N TYR A 253 11.33 -9.19 8.86
CA TYR A 253 11.75 -9.92 10.06
C TYR A 253 10.88 -11.16 10.25
N HIS A 254 11.36 -12.14 11.02
CA HIS A 254 10.63 -13.38 11.28
C HIS A 254 9.58 -13.20 12.39
N PHE A 255 8.33 -13.64 12.16
CA PHE A 255 7.19 -13.38 13.07
C PHE A 255 6.19 -14.54 13.23
N PHE A 256 6.49 -15.70 12.65
CA PHE A 256 5.68 -16.91 12.77
C PHE A 256 6.45 -18.01 13.52
N GLY A 257 5.76 -18.97 14.11
CA GLY A 257 6.37 -20.09 14.81
C GLY A 257 7.04 -21.08 13.85
N GLY A 258 8.18 -21.64 14.26
CA GLY A 258 8.85 -22.70 13.51
C GLY A 258 9.60 -22.23 12.26
N MET A 259 10.00 -23.21 11.44
CA MET A 259 10.73 -22.98 10.20
C MET A 259 9.76 -22.72 9.03
N PRO A 260 10.13 -21.86 8.07
CA PRO A 260 9.30 -21.60 6.88
C PRO A 260 9.14 -22.87 6.03
N GLU A 261 7.92 -23.13 5.60
CA GLU A 261 7.53 -24.25 4.72
C GLU A 261 8.05 -24.04 3.29
N VAL A 262 8.02 -22.79 2.83
CA VAL A 262 8.53 -22.38 1.51
C VAL A 262 9.83 -21.59 1.69
N ARG A 263 10.89 -22.02 1.01
CA ARG A 263 12.22 -21.39 1.09
C ARG A 263 12.71 -21.06 -0.31
N ILE A 264 12.91 -19.77 -0.60
CA ILE A 264 13.29 -19.29 -1.94
C ILE A 264 14.66 -18.63 -1.86
N GLY A 265 15.58 -19.03 -2.73
CA GLY A 265 16.95 -18.47 -2.78
C GLY A 265 17.85 -18.83 -1.59
N LEU A 266 17.35 -19.57 -0.62
CA LEU A 266 18.13 -20.23 0.42
C LEU A 266 18.74 -21.50 -0.17
N LYS A 267 20.02 -21.47 -0.57
CA LYS A 267 20.75 -22.71 -0.89
C LYS A 267 20.80 -23.56 0.38
N GLY A 268 20.20 -24.74 0.32
CA GLY A 268 20.25 -25.69 1.41
C GLY A 268 21.67 -26.20 1.58
N ASP A 269 22.26 -25.97 2.74
CA ASP A 269 23.18 -26.93 3.33
C ASP A 269 22.37 -27.82 4.30
N PRO A 270 22.28 -29.12 4.05
CA PRO A 270 21.75 -30.06 5.03
C PRO A 270 22.89 -30.42 5.99
N SER A 271 22.97 -29.73 7.13
CA SER A 271 23.53 -30.19 8.43
C SER A 271 24.25 -29.08 9.21
N SER A 272 23.62 -28.57 10.26
CA SER A 272 24.24 -28.42 11.58
C SER A 272 23.26 -27.84 12.59
N PRO A 273 23.41 -28.19 13.88
CA PRO A 273 22.30 -28.33 14.81
C PRO A 273 21.89 -27.01 15.45
N ALA A 274 20.67 -27.04 15.99
CA ALA A 274 20.08 -26.05 16.88
C ALA A 274 21.08 -25.57 17.95
N ALA A 275 21.21 -24.25 18.05
CA ALA A 275 21.77 -23.61 19.24
C ALA A 275 20.60 -23.21 20.15
N GLU A 276 20.28 -24.07 21.11
CA GLU A 276 19.57 -23.70 22.33
C GLU A 276 20.45 -22.72 23.12
N THR A 277 19.85 -21.66 23.65
CA THR A 277 20.54 -20.80 24.64
C THR A 277 19.87 -21.04 25.98
N GLU A 278 20.58 -21.77 26.86
CA GLU A 278 20.21 -21.98 28.26
C GLU A 278 20.26 -20.67 29.06
N ILE A 279 19.26 -20.47 29.90
CA ILE A 279 19.23 -19.45 30.96
C ILE A 279 19.78 -20.10 32.22
N HIS A 280 20.95 -19.66 32.69
CA HIS A 280 21.46 -20.05 34.00
C HIS A 280 20.97 -19.06 35.06
N GLY A 281 20.18 -19.55 36.01
CA GLY A 281 19.82 -18.83 37.23
C GLY A 281 20.85 -19.02 38.34
N SER A 282 20.99 -18.03 39.21
CA SER A 282 21.58 -18.22 40.53
C SER A 282 20.78 -17.45 41.58
N ASN A 283 20.46 -18.17 42.66
CA ASN A 283 19.71 -17.71 43.81
C ASN A 283 20.59 -16.83 44.71
N HIS A 284 20.05 -15.69 45.15
CA HIS A 284 20.48 -15.12 46.43
C HIS A 284 19.27 -14.52 47.17
N ARG A 285 18.61 -15.37 47.96
CA ARG A 285 17.73 -14.91 49.05
C ARG A 285 18.60 -14.70 50.28
N VAL A 286 18.49 -13.52 50.90
CA VAL A 286 18.48 -13.27 52.38
C VAL A 286 18.81 -11.79 52.74
N VAL A 287 19.24 -10.91 51.82
CA VAL A 287 19.65 -9.52 52.20
C VAL A 287 18.63 -8.42 51.79
N LEU A 288 17.49 -8.78 51.20
CA LEU A 288 16.63 -7.87 50.43
C LEU A 288 15.34 -7.45 51.17
N ILE A 289 15.44 -6.85 52.37
CA ILE A 289 14.24 -6.28 53.04
C ILE A 289 14.47 -4.86 53.59
N VAL A 290 15.69 -4.45 53.95
CA VAL A 290 15.93 -3.12 54.57
C VAL A 290 16.33 -2.02 53.55
N ALA A 291 16.94 -2.38 52.40
CA ALA A 291 17.42 -1.41 51.40
C ALA A 291 16.32 -0.80 50.49
N VAL A 292 15.12 -1.36 50.49
CA VAL A 292 14.05 -0.98 49.52
C VAL A 292 13.35 0.32 49.91
N ILE A 293 13.27 0.66 51.21
CA ILE A 293 12.49 1.83 51.66
C ILE A 293 13.22 3.16 51.42
N VAL A 294 14.55 3.19 51.60
CA VAL A 294 15.37 4.40 51.39
C VAL A 294 15.60 4.68 49.89
N SER A 295 15.56 3.65 49.06
CA SER A 295 15.81 3.76 47.62
C SER A 295 14.62 4.34 46.84
N ILE A 296 13.38 4.10 47.30
CA ILE A 296 12.16 4.54 46.60
C ILE A 296 11.93 6.05 46.71
N THR A 297 12.26 6.67 47.85
CA THR A 297 12.09 8.12 48.04
C THR A 297 13.09 8.92 47.21
N ALA A 298 14.36 8.51 47.18
CA ALA A 298 15.38 9.14 46.35
C ALA A 298 15.12 8.97 44.84
N PHE A 299 14.65 7.81 44.42
CA PHE A 299 14.34 7.53 43.01
C PHE A 299 13.14 8.34 42.50
N SER A 300 12.11 8.52 43.34
CA SER A 300 10.92 9.32 42.99
C SER A 300 11.25 10.80 42.78
N ALA A 301 12.14 11.39 43.59
CA ALA A 301 12.58 12.77 43.45
C ALA A 301 13.43 12.97 42.18
N MET A 302 14.34 12.04 41.87
CA MET A 302 15.14 12.09 40.65
C MET A 302 14.30 11.90 39.38
N MET A 303 13.25 11.07 39.42
CA MET A 303 12.36 10.86 38.29
C MET A 303 11.55 12.12 37.96
N VAL A 304 11.07 12.86 38.96
CA VAL A 304 10.34 14.12 38.76
C VAL A 304 11.25 15.21 38.17
N ALA A 305 12.47 15.36 38.69
CA ALA A 305 13.45 16.29 38.14
C ALA A 305 13.83 15.93 36.68
N GLY A 306 14.01 14.63 36.40
CA GLY A 306 14.25 14.11 35.05
C GLY A 306 13.10 14.42 34.08
N LEU A 307 11.85 14.27 34.52
CA LEU A 307 10.67 14.55 33.69
C LEU A 307 10.52 16.05 33.36
N VAL A 308 10.90 16.94 34.27
CA VAL A 308 10.90 18.39 34.04
C VAL A 308 11.98 18.78 33.01
N ILE A 309 13.18 18.21 33.12
CA ILE A 309 14.28 18.43 32.16
C ILE A 309 13.94 17.85 30.79
N ILE A 310 13.30 16.68 30.73
CA ILE A 310 12.85 16.04 29.48
C ILE A 310 11.78 16.89 28.80
N ARG A 311 10.82 17.46 29.54
CA ARG A 311 9.79 18.35 28.96
C ARG A 311 10.40 19.63 28.40
N ALA A 312 11.38 20.23 29.11
CA ALA A 312 12.10 21.40 28.62
C ALA A 312 12.92 21.12 27.34
N ARG A 313 13.56 19.94 27.25
CA ARG A 313 14.30 19.49 26.06
C ARG A 313 13.39 19.11 24.88
N ARG A 314 12.21 18.54 25.14
CA ARG A 314 11.22 18.18 24.11
C ARG A 314 10.61 19.39 23.40
N ARG A 315 10.38 20.51 24.10
CA ARG A 315 9.89 21.75 23.47
C ARG A 315 10.91 22.33 22.48
N LYS A 316 12.20 22.38 22.84
CA LYS A 316 13.27 22.80 21.93
C LYS A 316 13.52 21.81 20.76
N GLY A 317 13.24 20.52 20.97
CA GLY A 317 13.36 19.49 19.94
C GLY A 317 12.21 19.49 18.90
N ALA A 318 11.01 19.89 19.29
CA ALA A 318 9.84 19.91 18.40
C ALA A 318 9.97 20.95 17.28
N GLU A 319 10.49 22.14 17.58
CA GLU A 319 10.77 23.18 16.58
C GLU A 319 11.88 22.75 15.61
N LYS A 320 12.93 22.07 16.12
CA LYS A 320 14.03 21.54 15.31
C LYS A 320 13.59 20.38 14.42
N LYS A 321 12.65 19.53 14.89
CA LYS A 321 12.07 18.41 14.13
C LYS A 321 11.14 18.88 13.02
N LYS A 322 10.37 19.95 13.23
CA LYS A 322 9.50 20.55 12.19
C LYS A 322 10.32 21.11 11.01
N ARG A 323 11.43 21.80 11.30
CA ARG A 323 12.38 22.27 10.28
C ARG A 323 13.06 21.12 9.52
N LYS A 324 13.42 20.05 10.23
CA LYS A 324 14.05 18.86 9.62
C LYS A 324 13.11 18.08 8.69
N LEU A 325 11.83 17.97 9.05
CA LEU A 325 10.82 17.29 8.21
C LEU A 325 10.53 18.02 6.89
N GLN A 326 10.54 19.36 6.88
CA GLN A 326 10.38 20.12 5.63
C GLN A 326 11.59 19.96 4.71
N LEU A 327 12.81 20.00 5.27
CA LEU A 327 14.05 19.73 4.52
C LEU A 327 14.11 18.30 3.94
N GLU A 328 13.62 17.29 4.68
CA GLU A 328 13.63 15.88 4.24
C GLU A 328 12.57 15.57 3.16
N ALA A 329 11.44 16.28 3.15
CA ALA A 329 10.41 16.17 2.10
C ALA A 329 10.86 16.83 0.78
N GLN A 330 11.49 18.01 0.88
CA GLN A 330 12.04 18.73 -0.26
C GLN A 330 13.21 17.96 -0.90
N SER A 331 14.05 17.31 -0.09
CA SER A 331 15.17 16.47 -0.55
C SER A 331 14.71 15.22 -1.32
N ARG A 332 13.62 14.55 -0.91
CA ARG A 332 13.09 13.35 -1.60
C ARG A 332 12.45 13.67 -2.96
N ASN A 333 11.75 14.81 -3.06
CA ASN A 333 11.19 15.27 -4.33
C ASN A 333 12.31 15.68 -5.30
N SER A 334 13.38 16.31 -4.79
CA SER A 334 14.58 16.62 -5.57
C SER A 334 15.27 15.36 -6.08
N SER A 335 15.47 14.34 -5.23
CA SER A 335 16.19 13.11 -5.63
C SER A 335 15.43 12.30 -6.69
N THR A 336 14.10 12.17 -6.57
CA THR A 336 13.29 11.42 -7.56
C THR A 336 13.16 12.14 -8.90
N THR A 337 13.23 13.47 -8.92
CA THR A 337 13.24 14.24 -10.17
C THR A 337 14.63 14.23 -10.81
N GLU A 338 15.69 14.28 -10.01
CA GLU A 338 17.06 14.03 -10.46
C GLU A 338 17.22 12.63 -11.07
N ASP A 339 16.61 11.59 -10.52
CA ASP A 339 16.72 10.23 -11.04
C ASP A 339 16.05 10.08 -12.42
N ALA A 340 14.92 10.76 -12.67
CA ALA A 340 14.29 10.81 -13.98
C ALA A 340 15.16 11.55 -15.01
N LEU A 341 15.81 12.65 -14.59
CA LEU A 341 16.78 13.39 -15.41
C LEU A 341 18.07 12.59 -15.66
N LYS A 342 18.54 11.82 -14.68
CA LYS A 342 19.72 10.94 -14.78
C LYS A 342 19.44 9.76 -15.71
N LEU A 343 18.28 9.10 -15.60
CA LEU A 343 17.86 8.02 -16.52
C LEU A 343 17.87 8.48 -17.97
N TRP A 344 17.50 9.73 -18.26
CA TRP A 344 17.59 10.30 -19.60
C TRP A 344 19.04 10.60 -20.01
N ARG A 345 19.84 11.23 -19.13
CA ARG A 345 21.27 11.56 -19.40
C ARG A 345 22.15 10.34 -19.70
N ILE A 346 21.73 9.14 -19.29
CA ILE A 346 22.51 7.89 -19.41
C ILE A 346 22.33 7.21 -20.79
N GLU A 347 21.27 7.49 -21.55
CA GLU A 347 20.88 6.61 -22.68
C GLU A 347 21.09 7.09 -24.13
N GLU A 348 21.38 8.36 -24.47
CA GLU A 348 21.94 8.73 -25.81
C GLU A 348 22.26 10.22 -25.96
N SER A 349 23.29 10.52 -26.75
CA SER A 349 23.81 11.86 -27.08
C SER A 349 23.00 12.58 -28.19
N SER A 350 21.67 12.66 -28.10
CA SER A 350 20.88 13.47 -29.04
C SER A 350 20.68 14.90 -28.50
N SER A 351 21.27 15.86 -29.18
CA SER A 351 21.61 17.23 -28.77
C SER A 351 20.46 18.27 -28.74
N GLU A 352 19.19 17.88 -28.60
CA GLU A 352 18.04 18.82 -28.76
C GLU A 352 17.15 19.04 -27.53
N PHE A 353 17.39 18.35 -26.41
CA PHE A 353 16.62 18.55 -25.18
C PHE A 353 17.41 19.40 -24.16
N THR A 354 16.82 20.49 -23.69
CA THR A 354 17.48 21.47 -22.82
C THR A 354 16.90 21.49 -21.41
N LEU A 355 17.78 21.53 -20.41
CA LEU A 355 17.43 21.86 -19.03
C LEU A 355 17.47 23.38 -18.89
N TYR A 356 16.31 23.98 -18.66
CA TYR A 356 16.14 25.42 -18.50
C TYR A 356 16.14 25.81 -17.02
N ASP A 357 16.65 27.01 -16.73
CA ASP A 357 16.54 27.59 -15.39
C ASP A 357 15.15 28.21 -15.18
N PHE A 358 14.63 28.16 -13.94
CA PHE A 358 13.30 28.72 -13.65
C PHE A 358 13.23 30.21 -13.97
N ALA A 359 14.30 30.95 -13.64
CA ALA A 359 14.37 32.38 -13.90
C ALA A 359 14.29 32.71 -15.39
N GLU A 360 14.89 31.87 -16.24
CA GLU A 360 14.84 32.02 -17.69
C GLU A 360 13.40 31.83 -18.21
N LEU A 361 12.73 30.76 -17.79
CA LEU A 361 11.35 30.50 -18.19
C LEU A 361 10.36 31.51 -17.60
N ALA A 362 10.59 31.98 -16.38
CA ALA A 362 9.80 33.04 -15.75
C ALA A 362 9.91 34.34 -16.55
N ALA A 363 11.12 34.72 -16.98
CA ALA A 363 11.31 35.89 -17.85
C ALA A 363 10.63 35.68 -19.21
N ALA A 364 10.81 34.50 -19.82
CA ALA A 364 10.24 34.17 -21.12
C ALA A 364 8.70 34.20 -21.15
N THR A 365 8.04 33.88 -20.03
CA THR A 365 6.58 33.77 -19.91
C THR A 365 5.91 34.99 -19.25
N GLY A 366 6.67 36.02 -18.88
CA GLY A 366 6.14 37.17 -18.13
C GLY A 366 5.66 36.81 -16.73
N GLY A 367 6.38 35.92 -16.04
CA GLY A 367 6.08 35.48 -14.68
C GLY A 367 4.97 34.43 -14.57
N PHE A 368 4.70 33.69 -15.65
CA PHE A 368 3.60 32.70 -15.72
C PHE A 368 2.22 33.29 -15.39
N SER A 369 1.97 34.56 -15.78
CA SER A 369 0.69 35.23 -15.54
C SER A 369 -0.47 34.39 -16.08
N ASP A 370 -1.53 34.24 -15.28
CA ASP A 370 -2.76 33.53 -15.66
C ASP A 370 -3.42 34.12 -16.94
N GLU A 371 -3.15 35.41 -17.21
CA GLU A 371 -3.60 36.13 -18.40
C GLU A 371 -3.02 35.53 -19.70
N ASN A 372 -1.89 34.83 -19.61
CA ASN A 372 -1.19 34.23 -20.74
C ASN A 372 -1.56 32.75 -20.95
N LEU A 373 -2.51 32.17 -20.21
CA LEU A 373 -2.82 30.74 -20.35
C LEU A 373 -3.45 30.40 -21.71
N LEU A 374 -2.88 29.42 -22.42
CA LEU A 374 -3.35 28.91 -23.72
C LEU A 374 -4.56 27.97 -23.59
N GLY A 375 -4.92 27.56 -22.35
CA GLY A 375 -6.07 26.71 -22.05
C GLY A 375 -6.13 26.28 -20.57
N ARG A 376 -7.12 25.45 -20.20
CA ARG A 376 -7.36 24.96 -18.83
C ARG A 376 -6.27 24.01 -18.28
N GLY A 377 -5.30 23.61 -19.10
CA GLY A 377 -4.25 22.64 -18.76
C GLY A 377 -2.93 23.24 -18.25
N GLY A 378 -2.88 24.54 -17.91
CA GLY A 378 -1.68 25.17 -17.33
C GLY A 378 -0.55 25.46 -18.31
N PHE A 379 -0.87 25.63 -19.61
CA PHE A 379 0.10 26.01 -20.64
C PHE A 379 0.12 27.53 -20.81
N GLY A 380 1.29 28.15 -20.87
CA GLY A 380 1.48 29.56 -21.25
C GLY A 380 2.48 29.71 -22.42
N PRO A 381 2.29 30.65 -23.35
CA PRO A 381 3.30 30.99 -24.34
C PRO A 381 4.48 31.65 -23.65
N GLY A 382 5.67 31.47 -24.22
CA GLY A 382 6.85 32.19 -23.82
C GLY A 382 7.75 32.47 -25.01
N LYS A 383 8.66 33.42 -24.84
CA LYS A 383 9.68 33.75 -25.82
C LYS A 383 11.05 33.75 -25.14
N LEU A 384 11.92 32.85 -25.57
CA LEU A 384 13.29 32.75 -25.06
C LEU A 384 14.13 33.96 -25.50
N ALA A 385 15.28 34.16 -24.85
CA ALA A 385 16.15 35.30 -25.10
C ALA A 385 16.72 35.34 -26.54
N ASP A 386 16.86 34.18 -27.17
CA ASP A 386 17.25 34.00 -28.57
C ASP A 386 16.11 34.30 -29.57
N GLY A 387 14.91 34.60 -29.05
CA GLY A 387 13.71 34.89 -29.82
C GLY A 387 12.85 33.67 -30.16
N ALA A 388 13.23 32.47 -29.74
CA ALA A 388 12.45 31.26 -30.00
C ALA A 388 11.13 31.27 -29.22
N GLU A 389 10.03 30.97 -29.92
CA GLU A 389 8.70 30.84 -29.31
C GLU A 389 8.51 29.43 -28.74
N ILE A 390 8.08 29.38 -27.48
CA ILE A 390 7.89 28.15 -26.72
C ILE A 390 6.51 28.12 -26.06
N ALA A 391 6.05 26.92 -25.71
CA ALA A 391 4.91 26.72 -24.83
C ALA A 391 5.39 26.05 -23.55
N VAL A 392 5.11 26.66 -22.40
CA VAL A 392 5.52 26.13 -21.09
C VAL A 392 4.30 25.57 -20.36
N LYS A 393 4.33 24.28 -20.05
CA LYS A 393 3.33 23.59 -19.23
C LYS A 393 3.82 23.55 -17.79
N ARG A 394 3.13 24.22 -16.88
CA ARG A 394 3.41 24.17 -15.43
C ARG A 394 2.54 23.11 -14.77
N LEU A 395 3.17 22.09 -14.20
CA LEU A 395 2.46 21.01 -13.51
C LEU A 395 2.27 21.39 -12.03
N ALA A 396 1.12 21.01 -11.45
CA ALA A 396 0.77 21.39 -10.10
C ALA A 396 1.74 20.80 -9.06
N ALA A 397 2.41 21.67 -8.29
CA ALA A 397 3.50 21.35 -7.35
C ALA A 397 3.13 20.33 -6.24
N HIS A 398 1.85 20.16 -5.92
CA HIS A 398 1.37 19.34 -4.79
C HIS A 398 0.43 18.19 -5.18
N SER A 399 0.29 17.89 -6.48
CA SER A 399 -0.52 16.74 -6.90
C SER A 399 0.39 15.55 -7.21
N GLY A 400 0.09 14.38 -6.65
CA GLY A 400 0.78 13.13 -7.04
C GLY A 400 0.68 12.86 -8.53
N GLN A 401 -0.42 13.30 -9.15
CA GLN A 401 -0.69 13.23 -10.57
C GLN A 401 0.31 14.06 -11.41
N GLY A 402 0.61 15.31 -11.02
CA GLY A 402 1.52 16.18 -11.77
C GLY A 402 2.95 15.63 -11.85
N LEU A 403 3.43 14.94 -10.82
CA LEU A 403 4.74 14.28 -10.85
C LEU A 403 4.76 13.04 -11.77
N GLU A 404 3.68 12.26 -11.79
CA GLU A 404 3.55 11.12 -12.71
C GLU A 404 3.45 11.56 -14.17
N GLU A 405 2.66 12.61 -14.45
CA GLU A 405 2.58 13.21 -15.78
C GLU A 405 3.95 13.74 -16.22
N PHE A 406 4.66 14.47 -15.36
CA PHE A 406 6.03 14.93 -15.65
C PHE A 406 6.97 13.79 -16.05
N LYS A 407 6.95 12.69 -15.27
CA LYS A 407 7.78 11.52 -15.54
C LYS A 407 7.41 10.84 -16.85
N ASN A 408 6.12 10.64 -17.11
CA ASN A 408 5.64 10.05 -18.35
C ASN A 408 6.06 10.89 -19.56
N GLU A 409 5.89 12.21 -19.50
CA GLU A 409 6.22 13.08 -20.63
C GLU A 409 7.73 13.15 -20.90
N ILE A 410 8.57 13.21 -19.86
CA ILE A 410 10.04 13.15 -20.03
C ILE A 410 10.50 11.77 -20.52
N GLN A 411 9.96 10.68 -19.99
CA GLN A 411 10.39 9.33 -20.38
C GLN A 411 9.92 8.94 -21.79
N LEU A 412 8.75 9.44 -22.22
CA LEU A 412 8.11 9.06 -23.48
C LEU A 412 8.39 10.07 -24.59
N ILE A 413 8.03 11.35 -24.41
CA ILE A 413 8.07 12.33 -25.50
C ILE A 413 9.49 12.75 -25.84
N ALA A 414 10.40 12.83 -24.85
CA ALA A 414 11.79 13.22 -25.13
C ALA A 414 12.50 12.27 -26.12
N LYS A 415 11.97 11.05 -26.32
CA LYS A 415 12.50 10.04 -27.23
C LYS A 415 11.70 9.91 -28.54
N LEU A 416 10.62 10.69 -28.71
CA LEU A 416 9.76 10.64 -29.88
C LEU A 416 10.02 11.84 -30.79
N GLN A 417 10.42 11.55 -32.03
CA GLN A 417 10.60 12.56 -33.06
C GLN A 417 9.77 12.16 -34.28
N HIS A 418 8.73 12.96 -34.56
CA HIS A 418 7.85 12.75 -35.69
C HIS A 418 7.15 14.07 -36.05
N THR A 419 6.90 14.31 -37.33
CA THR A 419 6.30 15.55 -37.85
C THR A 419 4.89 15.82 -37.29
N ASN A 420 4.14 14.76 -36.96
CA ASN A 420 2.80 14.83 -36.38
C ASN A 420 2.73 14.64 -34.85
N LEU A 421 3.85 14.78 -34.14
CA LEU A 421 3.88 14.80 -32.67
C LEU A 421 4.45 16.13 -32.19
N VAL A 422 3.92 16.68 -31.11
CA VAL A 422 4.45 17.92 -30.53
C VAL A 422 5.79 17.61 -29.89
N ARG A 423 6.82 18.37 -30.28
CA ARG A 423 8.18 18.20 -29.80
C ARG A 423 8.33 18.80 -28.40
N LEU A 424 8.80 17.97 -27.46
CA LEU A 424 9.29 18.42 -26.16
C LEU A 424 10.73 18.94 -26.33
N VAL A 425 10.91 20.24 -26.10
CA VAL A 425 12.18 20.96 -26.27
C VAL A 425 13.03 20.88 -25.01
N GLY A 426 12.39 20.78 -23.84
CA GLY A 426 13.13 20.77 -22.59
C GLY A 426 12.25 20.69 -21.36
N CYS A 427 12.87 20.85 -20.21
CA CYS A 427 12.18 20.96 -18.93
C CYS A 427 12.93 21.87 -17.97
N CYS A 428 12.23 22.35 -16.95
CA CYS A 428 12.84 22.96 -15.78
C CYS A 428 12.39 22.19 -14.53
N VAL A 429 13.38 21.89 -13.69
CA VAL A 429 13.21 21.25 -12.40
C VAL A 429 13.97 22.09 -11.39
N GLN A 430 13.25 22.90 -10.62
CA GLN A 430 13.84 23.73 -9.57
C GLN A 430 12.96 23.71 -8.34
N GLU A 431 13.47 23.13 -7.25
CA GLU A 431 12.74 22.93 -6.00
C GLU A 431 11.40 22.19 -6.21
N GLU A 432 10.26 22.89 -6.08
CA GLU A 432 8.92 22.33 -6.28
C GLU A 432 8.41 22.50 -7.72
N GLU A 433 9.05 23.36 -8.51
CA GLU A 433 8.65 23.71 -9.88
C GLU A 433 9.03 22.60 -10.86
N LYS A 434 8.03 22.13 -11.59
CA LYS A 434 8.16 21.11 -12.65
C LYS A 434 7.47 21.65 -13.91
N LEU A 435 8.30 22.11 -14.84
CA LEU A 435 7.86 22.75 -16.06
C LEU A 435 8.32 21.92 -17.26
N LEU A 436 7.43 21.72 -18.23
CA LEU A 436 7.75 21.11 -19.51
C LEU A 436 7.70 22.18 -20.60
N VAL A 437 8.71 22.19 -21.47
CA VAL A 437 8.87 23.20 -22.53
C VAL A 437 8.67 22.52 -23.87
N TYR A 438 7.66 22.95 -24.62
CA TYR A 438 7.34 22.45 -25.95
C TYR A 438 7.57 23.51 -27.01
N GLU A 439 7.61 23.09 -28.27
CA GLU A 439 7.46 24.00 -29.40
C GLU A 439 6.12 24.75 -29.31
N TYR A 440 6.13 26.03 -29.66
CA TYR A 440 4.91 26.83 -29.69
C TYR A 440 4.02 26.47 -30.89
N MET A 441 2.71 26.33 -30.63
CA MET A 441 1.71 25.96 -31.64
C MET A 441 0.74 27.14 -31.84
N PRO A 442 0.97 28.00 -32.85
CA PRO A 442 0.29 29.30 -32.97
C PRO A 442 -1.21 29.18 -33.24
N ASN A 443 -1.64 28.09 -33.89
CA ASN A 443 -3.05 27.87 -34.20
C ASN A 443 -3.83 27.21 -33.05
N ARG A 444 -3.20 26.91 -31.92
CA ARG A 444 -3.81 26.25 -30.74
C ARG A 444 -4.37 24.86 -31.10
N SER A 445 -5.38 24.39 -30.37
CA SER A 445 -5.94 23.04 -30.55
C SER A 445 -7.04 22.98 -31.62
N LEU A 446 -7.18 21.82 -32.24
CA LEU A 446 -8.24 21.50 -33.21
C LEU A 446 -9.63 21.70 -32.61
N ASN A 447 -9.78 21.52 -31.30
CA ASN A 447 -11.01 21.82 -30.55
C ASN A 447 -11.51 23.25 -30.81
N CYS A 448 -10.62 24.24 -30.91
CA CYS A 448 -10.96 25.63 -31.21
C CYS A 448 -11.44 25.86 -32.64
N PHE A 449 -11.32 24.90 -33.54
CA PHE A 449 -11.85 24.99 -34.90
C PHE A 449 -13.12 24.15 -35.07
N ILE A 450 -13.20 22.98 -34.42
CA ILE A 450 -14.36 22.09 -34.53
C ILE A 450 -15.59 22.69 -33.84
N PHE A 451 -15.40 23.29 -32.66
CA PHE A 451 -16.51 23.75 -31.80
C PHE A 451 -16.72 25.26 -31.81
N ASP A 452 -15.91 26.02 -32.56
CA ASP A 452 -16.05 27.47 -32.74
C ASP A 452 -16.68 27.75 -34.10
N GLN A 453 -17.87 28.36 -34.10
CA GLN A 453 -18.63 28.67 -35.31
C GLN A 453 -17.91 29.66 -36.23
N GLN A 454 -17.01 30.50 -35.71
CA GLN A 454 -16.28 31.49 -36.50
C GLN A 454 -15.00 30.91 -37.12
N ARG A 455 -14.35 29.96 -36.44
CA ARG A 455 -13.08 29.37 -36.89
C ARG A 455 -13.28 28.11 -37.73
N GLY A 456 -14.38 27.37 -37.55
CA GLY A 456 -14.70 26.17 -38.31
C GLY A 456 -14.69 26.30 -39.84
N PRO A 457 -15.18 27.43 -40.42
CA PRO A 457 -15.11 27.68 -41.86
C PRO A 457 -13.68 27.81 -42.43
N LEU A 458 -12.67 28.09 -41.60
CA LEU A 458 -11.26 28.19 -42.04
C LEU A 458 -10.65 26.83 -42.42
N LEU A 459 -11.23 25.74 -41.89
CA LEU A 459 -10.89 24.37 -42.23
C LEU A 459 -11.79 23.88 -43.37
N ASP A 460 -11.40 24.18 -44.60
CA ASP A 460 -11.97 23.55 -45.79
C ASP A 460 -11.73 22.03 -45.80
N TRP A 461 -12.41 21.33 -46.70
CA TRP A 461 -12.34 19.87 -46.77
C TRP A 461 -10.91 19.34 -46.98
N GLU A 462 -10.10 20.04 -47.78
CA GLU A 462 -8.74 19.61 -48.06
C GLU A 462 -7.86 19.70 -46.80
N LYS A 463 -7.95 20.79 -46.05
CA LYS A 463 -7.29 20.94 -44.74
C LYS A 463 -7.76 19.88 -43.75
N ARG A 464 -9.07 19.60 -43.69
CA ARG A 464 -9.62 18.55 -42.80
C ARG A 464 -9.04 17.18 -43.14
N ARG A 465 -8.96 16.82 -44.42
CA ARG A 465 -8.35 15.56 -44.88
C ARG A 465 -6.88 15.48 -44.47
N ARG A 466 -6.10 16.55 -44.67
CA ARG A 466 -4.69 16.63 -44.23
C ARG A 466 -4.55 16.45 -42.72
N ILE A 467 -5.45 17.04 -41.94
CA ILE A 467 -5.48 16.87 -40.48
C ILE A 467 -5.76 15.43 -40.09
N ILE A 468 -6.75 14.77 -40.70
CA ILE A 468 -7.08 13.36 -40.42
C ILE A 468 -5.89 12.46 -40.73
N GLU A 469 -5.27 12.65 -41.90
CA GLU A 469 -4.11 11.86 -42.34
C GLU A 469 -2.91 12.05 -41.41
N GLY A 470 -2.60 13.29 -41.03
CA GLY A 470 -1.49 13.56 -40.11
C GLY A 470 -1.71 12.98 -38.72
N VAL A 471 -2.94 13.02 -38.18
CA VAL A 471 -3.26 12.36 -36.90
C VAL A 471 -3.09 10.84 -37.03
N ALA A 472 -3.57 10.23 -38.11
CA ALA A 472 -3.41 8.80 -38.35
C ALA A 472 -1.94 8.39 -38.48
N GLN A 473 -1.11 9.20 -39.16
CA GLN A 473 0.34 8.99 -39.28
C GLN A 473 1.03 9.08 -37.91
N GLY A 474 0.69 10.08 -37.09
CA GLY A 474 1.21 10.20 -35.72
C GLY A 474 0.89 8.98 -34.85
N LEU A 475 -0.35 8.47 -34.91
CA LEU A 475 -0.74 7.26 -34.18
C LEU A 475 -0.07 6.00 -34.71
N LEU A 476 0.03 5.85 -36.04
CA LEU A 476 0.72 4.73 -36.66
C LEU A 476 2.18 4.68 -36.20
N TYR A 477 2.84 5.84 -36.17
CA TYR A 477 4.19 5.95 -35.66
C TYR A 477 4.28 5.44 -34.21
N LEU A 478 3.44 5.94 -33.30
CA LEU A 478 3.42 5.51 -31.89
C LEU A 478 3.16 4.01 -31.71
N HIS A 479 2.33 3.42 -32.57
CA HIS A 479 1.91 2.03 -32.42
C HIS A 479 2.86 1.02 -33.06
N LYS A 480 3.56 1.42 -34.13
CA LYS A 480 4.30 0.49 -35.00
C LYS A 480 5.75 0.89 -35.29
N HIS A 481 6.08 2.17 -35.34
CA HIS A 481 7.38 2.64 -35.83
C HIS A 481 8.26 3.33 -34.77
N SER A 482 7.72 3.66 -33.60
CA SER A 482 8.53 4.05 -32.44
C SER A 482 9.30 2.85 -31.89
N ARG A 483 10.45 3.12 -31.23
CA ARG A 483 11.33 2.08 -30.64
C ARG A 483 10.57 1.12 -29.70
N VAL A 484 9.56 1.64 -29.02
CA VAL A 484 8.61 0.88 -28.19
C VAL A 484 7.19 1.21 -28.63
N ARG A 485 6.24 0.29 -28.47
CA ARG A 485 4.83 0.57 -28.75
C ARG A 485 4.27 1.49 -27.67
N ILE A 486 3.70 2.64 -28.05
CA ILE A 486 3.15 3.62 -27.13
C ILE A 486 1.67 3.82 -27.41
N ILE A 487 0.84 3.70 -26.37
CA ILE A 487 -0.59 3.99 -26.45
C ILE A 487 -0.85 5.33 -25.76
N HIS A 488 -1.42 6.30 -26.47
CA HIS A 488 -1.63 7.67 -25.98
C HIS A 488 -2.65 7.75 -24.82
N ARG A 489 -3.74 6.97 -24.91
CA ARG A 489 -4.88 6.89 -23.96
C ARG A 489 -5.72 8.16 -23.74
N ASP A 490 -5.25 9.34 -24.10
CA ASP A 490 -6.02 10.59 -24.01
C ASP A 490 -6.11 11.34 -25.35
N LEU A 491 -6.55 10.64 -26.41
CA LEU A 491 -6.65 11.24 -27.75
C LEU A 491 -8.01 11.92 -27.92
N LYS A 492 -8.00 13.26 -27.97
CA LYS A 492 -9.19 14.11 -28.17
C LYS A 492 -8.84 15.36 -28.96
N ALA A 493 -9.85 16.08 -29.47
CA ALA A 493 -9.64 17.29 -30.29
C ALA A 493 -8.83 18.40 -29.57
N SER A 494 -8.87 18.48 -28.24
CA SER A 494 -8.06 19.46 -27.49
C SER A 494 -6.58 19.11 -27.43
N ASN A 495 -6.24 17.83 -27.65
CA ASN A 495 -4.89 17.29 -27.61
C ASN A 495 -4.29 17.13 -29.03
N ILE A 496 -4.98 17.64 -30.04
CA ILE A 496 -4.43 17.82 -31.39
C ILE A 496 -4.14 19.30 -31.56
N LEU A 497 -2.87 19.68 -31.52
CA LEU A 497 -2.42 21.06 -31.76
C LEU A 497 -2.14 21.28 -33.25
N LEU A 498 -2.27 22.52 -33.69
CA LEU A 498 -2.05 22.92 -35.08
C LEU A 498 -0.86 23.87 -35.17
N ASP A 499 0.09 23.54 -36.05
CA ASP A 499 1.23 24.41 -36.35
C ASP A 499 0.80 25.61 -37.22
N LYS A 500 1.74 26.46 -37.61
CA LYS A 500 1.50 27.66 -38.44
C LYS A 500 0.81 27.36 -39.79
N ASP A 501 1.03 26.17 -40.33
CA ASP A 501 0.53 25.73 -41.65
C ASP A 501 -0.73 24.85 -41.52
N LEU A 502 -1.30 24.77 -40.30
CA LEU A 502 -2.45 23.93 -39.93
C LEU A 502 -2.19 22.43 -40.03
N ASN A 503 -0.94 21.98 -39.92
CA ASN A 503 -0.64 20.56 -39.79
C ASN A 503 -0.90 20.08 -38.35
N PRO A 504 -1.45 18.86 -38.18
CA PRO A 504 -1.77 18.32 -36.87
C PRO A 504 -0.53 17.78 -36.17
N LYS A 505 -0.46 18.05 -34.87
CA LYS A 505 0.48 17.41 -33.96
C LYS A 505 -0.23 16.91 -32.70
N ILE A 506 -0.01 15.65 -32.36
CA ILE A 506 -0.56 15.02 -31.15
C ILE A 506 0.26 15.51 -29.95
N SER A 507 -0.43 15.93 -28.88
CA SER A 507 0.15 16.47 -27.65
C SER A 507 -0.42 15.78 -26.40
N ASP A 508 0.18 16.08 -25.25
CA ASP A 508 -0.29 15.69 -23.91
C ASP A 508 -0.20 14.18 -23.61
N PHE A 509 1.03 13.71 -23.45
CA PHE A 509 1.32 12.30 -23.19
C PHE A 509 1.42 11.98 -21.69
N GLY A 510 0.95 12.88 -20.82
CA GLY A 510 0.95 12.65 -19.36
C GLY A 510 0.24 11.34 -18.97
N MET A 511 -0.64 10.85 -19.84
CA MET A 511 -1.40 9.62 -19.70
C MET A 511 -0.94 8.51 -20.65
N ALA A 512 0.14 8.65 -21.43
CA ALA A 512 0.56 7.60 -22.35
C ALA A 512 1.19 6.38 -21.63
N ARG A 513 1.23 5.22 -22.29
CA ARG A 513 1.87 3.99 -21.76
C ARG A 513 2.71 3.27 -22.80
N ILE A 514 3.81 2.68 -22.33
CA ILE A 514 4.65 1.76 -23.09
C ILE A 514 4.07 0.34 -23.03
N PHE A 515 4.02 -0.32 -24.16
CA PHE A 515 3.67 -1.74 -24.31
C PHE A 515 4.88 -2.51 -24.82
N GLY A 516 5.17 -3.64 -24.17
CA GLY A 516 6.16 -4.59 -24.66
C GLY A 516 5.71 -5.22 -25.99
N SER A 517 6.66 -5.67 -26.81
CA SER A 517 6.39 -6.27 -28.13
C SER A 517 5.44 -7.49 -28.07
N ASN A 518 5.47 -8.24 -26.96
CA ASN A 518 4.62 -9.42 -26.71
C ASN A 518 3.32 -9.11 -25.95
N MET A 519 3.05 -7.85 -25.62
CA MET A 519 1.84 -7.46 -24.90
C MET A 519 0.75 -7.03 -25.90
N THR A 520 -0.34 -7.80 -25.94
CA THR A 520 -1.56 -7.47 -26.71
C THR A 520 -2.59 -6.73 -25.87
N GLU A 521 -2.55 -6.87 -24.54
CA GLU A 521 -3.52 -6.29 -23.62
C GLU A 521 -2.84 -5.85 -22.31
N ALA A 522 -3.36 -4.80 -21.67
CA ALA A 522 -2.87 -4.35 -20.37
C ALA A 522 -4.03 -3.77 -19.54
N ASN A 523 -4.29 -4.37 -18.37
CA ASN A 523 -5.30 -3.88 -17.45
C ASN A 523 -4.86 -2.58 -16.76
N THR A 524 -5.81 -1.69 -16.54
CA THR A 524 -5.61 -0.41 -15.84
C THR A 524 -6.63 -0.32 -14.71
N ASN A 525 -6.18 -0.01 -13.49
CA ASN A 525 -7.04 0.08 -12.31
C ASN A 525 -7.76 1.44 -12.16
N ARG A 526 -7.57 2.36 -13.11
CA ARG A 526 -8.13 3.71 -13.10
C ARG A 526 -8.65 4.02 -14.50
N VAL A 527 -9.91 4.41 -14.62
CA VAL A 527 -10.43 4.98 -15.88
C VAL A 527 -9.70 6.29 -16.11
N VAL A 528 -9.04 6.39 -17.26
CA VAL A 528 -8.14 7.47 -17.63
C VAL A 528 -8.34 7.77 -19.10
N GLY A 529 -8.38 9.05 -19.45
CA GLY A 529 -8.70 9.52 -20.80
C GLY A 529 -9.88 10.49 -20.74
N THR A 530 -10.43 10.84 -21.90
CA THR A 530 -11.58 11.75 -22.04
C THR A 530 -12.69 11.14 -22.85
#